data_AF-W4AKX6-F1
#
_entry.id   AF-W4AKX6-F1
#
_cell.length_a   1.000
_cell.length_b   1.000
_cell.length_c   1.000
_cell.angle_alpha   90.00
_cell.angle_beta   90.00
_cell.angle_gamma   90.00
#
_symmetry.space_group_name_H-M   'P 1'
#
loop_
_entity.id
_entity.type
_entity.pdbx_description
1 polymer ?
#
loop_
_entity_poly.entity_id
_entity_poly.type
_entity_poly.pdbx_seq_one_letter_code
_entity_poly.pdbx_strand_id
1 'polypeptide(L)'
;MILKEPLNFAGRLYAAGESVKGQLPLDMIEALRKNNKLDEATDETQDDFNPDGDGGSNDLGNLPVVGNTILSPEDFKELSAPDQKDRLKALEIEPASKAEDRLEQYETWYFEQVANADPDTQ
;
A
#
# COMPACT_ATOMS: atom_id res chain seq x y z
N MET A 1 4.11 18.44 -3.36
CA MET A 1 4.16 17.35 -4.36
C MET A 1 3.11 17.62 -5.43
N ILE A 2 3.44 18.52 -6.35
CA ILE A 2 2.53 19.04 -7.36
C ILE A 2 3.00 18.57 -8.74
N LEU A 3 2.09 18.13 -9.60
CA LEU A 3 2.43 17.79 -10.98
C LEU A 3 2.85 19.03 -11.77
N LYS A 4 3.91 18.95 -12.55
CA LYS A 4 4.31 20.03 -13.48
C LYS A 4 3.63 19.89 -14.85
N GLU A 5 3.16 18.70 -15.15
CA GLU A 5 2.59 18.32 -16.44
C GLU A 5 1.32 17.47 -16.21
N PRO A 6 0.34 17.50 -17.12
CA PRO A 6 -0.81 16.64 -16.99
C PRO A 6 -0.41 15.16 -17.10
N LEU A 7 -0.98 14.34 -16.22
CA LEU A 7 -0.68 12.91 -16.13
C LEU A 7 -1.97 12.09 -16.19
N ASN A 8 -2.05 11.14 -17.10
CA ASN A 8 -3.16 10.18 -17.12
C ASN A 8 -2.78 8.93 -16.31
N PHE A 9 -3.47 8.68 -15.21
CA PHE A 9 -3.21 7.54 -14.34
C PHE A 9 -4.52 6.92 -13.83
N ALA A 10 -4.63 5.59 -13.88
CA ALA A 10 -5.83 4.83 -13.50
C ALA A 10 -7.12 5.32 -14.20
N GLY A 11 -7.01 5.80 -15.45
CA GLY A 11 -8.13 6.37 -16.21
C GLY A 11 -8.54 7.78 -15.77
N ARG A 12 -7.82 8.39 -14.83
CA ARG A 12 -8.00 9.78 -14.39
C ARG A 12 -6.89 10.67 -14.95
N LEU A 13 -7.28 11.77 -15.57
CA LEU A 13 -6.35 12.81 -16.00
C LEU A 13 -6.14 13.81 -14.86
N TYR A 14 -4.93 13.83 -14.32
CA TYR A 14 -4.44 14.82 -13.38
C TYR A 14 -3.89 16.02 -14.15
N ALA A 15 -4.25 17.23 -13.72
CA ALA A 15 -3.75 18.45 -14.37
C ALA A 15 -2.35 18.85 -13.86
N ALA A 16 -1.62 19.61 -14.68
CA ALA A 16 -0.45 20.34 -14.20
C ALA A 16 -0.89 21.36 -13.13
N GLY A 17 -0.18 21.40 -12.00
CA GLY A 17 -0.56 22.17 -10.83
C GLY A 17 -1.40 21.40 -9.81
N GLU A 18 -1.81 20.16 -10.11
CA GLU A 18 -2.60 19.34 -9.20
C GLU A 18 -1.73 18.60 -8.18
N SER A 19 -2.20 18.54 -6.93
CA SER A 19 -1.55 17.77 -5.87
C SER A 19 -1.83 16.29 -6.07
N VAL A 20 -0.75 15.53 -6.15
CA VAL A 20 -0.81 14.08 -6.36
C VAL A 20 -0.47 13.27 -5.12
N LYS A 21 -0.14 13.95 -4.01
CA LYS A 21 0.19 13.32 -2.74
C LYS A 21 -1.03 12.57 -2.19
N GLY A 22 -0.93 11.23 -2.09
CA GLY A 22 -2.03 10.37 -1.65
C GLY A 22 -3.10 10.08 -2.72
N GLN A 23 -3.00 10.69 -3.91
CA GLN A 23 -3.83 10.36 -5.07
C GLN A 23 -3.11 9.37 -6.01
N LEU A 24 -1.79 9.54 -6.15
CA LEU A 24 -0.93 8.61 -6.87
C LEU A 24 -0.21 7.68 -5.88
N PRO A 25 0.05 6.42 -6.26
CA PRO A 25 0.91 5.53 -5.49
C PRO A 25 2.33 6.10 -5.41
N LEU A 26 3.02 5.77 -4.31
CA LEU A 26 4.38 6.24 -4.01
C LEU A 26 5.35 5.95 -5.17
N ASP A 27 5.27 4.77 -5.77
CA ASP A 27 6.09 4.37 -6.93
C ASP A 27 5.94 5.33 -8.11
N MET A 28 4.71 5.76 -8.43
CA MET A 28 4.46 6.72 -9.51
C MET A 28 4.95 8.12 -9.14
N ILE A 29 4.78 8.54 -7.89
CA ILE A 29 5.30 9.83 -7.40
C ILE A 29 6.83 9.84 -7.50
N GLU A 30 7.50 8.73 -7.17
CA GLU A 30 8.94 8.59 -7.32
C GLU A 30 9.37 8.60 -8.77
N ALA A 31 8.67 7.91 -9.66
CA ALA A 31 8.93 7.95 -11.09
C ALA A 31 8.82 9.38 -11.63
N LEU A 32 7.78 10.11 -11.25
CA LEU A 32 7.59 11.50 -11.67
C LEU A 32 8.65 12.44 -11.09
N ARG A 33 9.02 12.26 -9.81
CA ARG A 33 10.12 13.00 -9.16
C ARG A 33 11.45 12.75 -9.88
N LYS A 34 11.77 11.49 -10.17
CA LYS A 34 12.98 11.07 -10.90
C LYS A 34 13.03 11.66 -12.30
N ASN A 35 11.87 11.82 -12.94
CA ASN A 35 11.73 12.47 -14.24
C ASN A 35 11.60 14.00 -14.18
N ASN A 36 11.79 14.63 -13.00
CA ASN A 36 11.61 16.07 -12.80
C ASN A 36 10.20 16.61 -13.18
N LYS A 37 9.19 15.74 -13.19
CA LYS A 37 7.77 16.05 -13.49
C LYS A 37 6.96 16.43 -12.26
N LEU A 38 7.59 16.44 -11.09
CA LEU A 38 6.97 16.83 -9.83
C LEU A 38 7.71 18.02 -9.24
N ASP A 39 6.95 18.99 -8.76
CA ASP A 39 7.46 20.10 -7.97
C ASP A 39 7.24 19.82 -6.48
N GLU A 40 8.29 20.03 -5.69
CA GLU A 40 8.25 19.89 -4.25
C GLU A 40 7.79 21.21 -3.63
N ALA A 41 6.55 21.62 -3.97
CA ALA A 41 5.93 22.73 -3.29
C ALA A 41 5.70 22.34 -1.82
N THR A 42 6.54 22.88 -0.95
CA THR A 42 6.30 23.06 0.47
C THR A 42 5.07 23.95 0.60
N ASP A 43 4.04 23.43 1.25
CA ASP A 43 2.86 24.19 1.62
C ASP A 43 3.30 25.23 2.67
N GLU A 44 3.62 26.45 2.23
CA GLU A 44 3.70 27.61 3.12
C GLU A 44 2.27 28.00 3.52
N THR A 45 1.79 27.35 4.58
CA THR A 45 0.99 27.87 5.70
C THR A 45 -0.03 28.98 5.43
N GLN A 46 -1.31 28.66 5.69
CA GLN A 46 -2.25 29.48 6.50
C GLN A 46 -3.51 28.62 6.74
N ASP A 47 -4.09 28.39 7.92
CA ASP A 47 -3.90 28.86 9.30
C ASP A 47 -4.74 27.91 10.19
N ASP A 48 -4.29 27.70 11.43
CA ASP A 48 -5.11 27.56 12.65
C ASP A 48 -6.05 26.34 12.84
N PHE A 49 -5.69 25.42 13.76
CA PHE A 49 -6.42 25.18 15.04
C PHE A 49 -5.86 23.98 15.85
N ASN A 50 -5.27 24.31 17.01
CA ASN A 50 -5.05 23.60 18.29
C ASN A 50 -4.66 22.10 18.39
N PRO A 51 -3.59 21.78 19.17
CA PRO A 51 -3.31 20.44 19.66
C PRO A 51 -3.99 20.24 21.03
N ASP A 52 -4.96 19.33 21.12
CA ASP A 52 -5.52 18.89 22.40
C ASP A 52 -5.64 17.37 22.43
N GLY A 53 -4.87 16.76 23.34
CA GLY A 53 -4.98 15.37 23.80
C GLY A 53 -4.64 14.31 22.76
N ASP A 54 -4.00 13.19 23.06
CA ASP A 54 -3.68 12.51 24.30
C ASP A 54 -2.79 11.35 23.82
N GLY A 55 -1.61 11.13 24.40
CA GLY A 55 -1.54 10.10 25.43
C GLY A 55 -1.63 8.71 24.79
N GLY A 56 -0.48 8.17 24.39
CA GLY A 56 -0.41 6.89 23.70
C GLY A 56 -0.97 5.70 24.48
N SER A 57 -1.16 4.59 23.78
CA SER A 57 -1.07 3.27 24.39
C SER A 57 -0.80 2.20 23.35
N ASN A 58 0.23 1.43 23.66
CA ASN A 58 0.57 0.17 23.04
C ASN A 58 -0.59 -0.80 23.29
N ASP A 59 -1.47 -1.00 22.30
CA ASP A 59 -2.38 -2.13 22.26
C ASP A 59 -2.62 -2.55 20.81
N LEU A 60 -1.62 -3.24 20.23
CA LEU A 60 -1.75 -4.00 18.99
C LEU A 60 -2.17 -5.45 19.30
N GLY A 61 -2.98 -5.61 20.36
CA GLY A 61 -3.42 -6.91 20.87
C GLY A 61 -4.68 -7.46 20.21
N ASN A 62 -5.38 -6.70 19.36
CA ASN A 62 -6.62 -7.18 18.76
C ASN A 62 -7.07 -6.36 17.54
N LEU A 63 -6.48 -6.60 16.37
CA LEU A 63 -7.12 -6.16 15.13
C LEU A 63 -7.85 -7.37 14.51
N PRO A 64 -9.19 -7.41 14.56
CA PRO A 64 -9.94 -8.37 13.78
C PRO A 64 -9.71 -8.06 12.29
N VAL A 65 -9.18 -9.05 11.56
CA VAL A 65 -9.19 -9.16 10.09
C VAL A 65 -10.43 -8.47 9.51
N VAL A 66 -10.28 -7.53 8.56
CA VAL A 66 -10.51 -7.71 7.11
C VAL A 66 -10.24 -6.36 6.42
N GLY A 67 -9.14 -6.27 5.68
CA GLY A 67 -9.01 -5.31 4.61
C GLY A 67 -8.85 -6.13 3.34
N ASN A 68 -9.72 -5.91 2.35
CA ASN A 68 -9.73 -6.52 1.01
C ASN A 68 -8.46 -6.22 0.18
N THR A 69 -7.35 -5.89 0.84
CA THR A 69 -6.05 -5.61 0.26
C THR A 69 -5.25 -6.90 0.33
N ILE A 70 -5.34 -7.67 -0.74
CA ILE A 70 -4.38 -8.72 -1.05
C ILE A 70 -3.03 -8.00 -1.19
N LEU A 71 -2.05 -8.36 -0.37
CA LEU A 71 -0.70 -7.79 -0.47
C LEU A 71 0.00 -8.52 -1.61
N SER A 72 0.87 -7.83 -2.34
CA SER A 72 1.74 -8.52 -3.30
C SER A 72 2.72 -9.39 -2.52
N PRO A 73 3.25 -10.47 -3.11
CA PRO A 73 4.31 -11.25 -2.47
C PRO A 73 5.55 -10.42 -2.15
N GLU A 74 5.82 -9.35 -2.93
CA GLU A 74 6.87 -8.38 -2.63
C GLU A 74 6.60 -7.62 -1.32
N ASP A 75 5.40 -7.07 -1.14
CA ASP A 75 4.98 -6.41 0.10
C ASP A 75 4.97 -7.39 1.30
N PHE A 76 4.54 -8.63 1.08
CA PHE A 76 4.54 -9.68 2.11
C PHE A 76 5.97 -10.07 2.55
N LYS A 77 6.93 -10.05 1.62
CA LYS A 77 8.35 -10.27 1.93
C LYS A 77 8.93 -9.18 2.82
N GLU A 78 8.47 -7.95 2.66
CA GLU A 78 8.91 -6.80 3.45
C GLU A 78 8.35 -6.81 4.89
N LEU A 79 7.33 -7.64 5.17
CA LEU A 79 6.81 -7.84 6.52
C LEU A 79 7.80 -8.60 7.42
N SER A 80 7.71 -8.36 8.72
CA SER A 80 8.51 -9.10 9.69
C SER A 80 8.03 -10.55 9.79
N ALA A 81 8.93 -11.46 10.20
CA ALA A 81 8.59 -12.88 10.40
C ALA A 81 7.32 -13.15 11.25
N PRO A 82 7.02 -12.43 12.35
CA PRO A 82 5.74 -12.57 13.04
C PRO A 82 4.55 -12.15 12.19
N ASP A 83 4.61 -10.99 11.51
CA ASP A 83 3.53 -10.50 10.65
C ASP A 83 3.24 -11.43 9.47
N GLN A 84 4.29 -12.01 8.84
CA GLN A 84 4.14 -13.03 7.80
C GLN A 84 3.36 -14.25 8.32
N LYS A 85 3.65 -14.69 9.55
CA LYS A 85 2.99 -15.84 10.17
C LYS A 85 1.55 -15.54 10.54
N ASP A 86 1.29 -14.37 11.11
CA ASP A 86 -0.06 -13.91 11.44
C ASP A 86 -0.92 -13.78 10.20
N ARG A 87 -0.35 -13.25 9.11
CA ARG A 87 -1.06 -13.13 7.84
C ARG A 87 -1.36 -14.49 7.21
N LEU A 88 -0.41 -15.42 7.18
CA LEU A 88 -0.68 -16.79 6.70
C LEU A 88 -1.77 -17.47 7.53
N LYS A 89 -1.71 -17.35 8.86
CA LYS A 89 -2.78 -17.87 9.75
C LYS A 89 -4.14 -17.21 9.51
N ALA A 90 -4.16 -15.91 9.24
CA ALA A 90 -5.39 -15.18 8.90
C ALA A 90 -5.99 -15.64 7.56
N LEU A 91 -5.16 -16.17 6.67
CA LEU A 91 -5.57 -16.81 5.41
C LEU A 91 -5.86 -18.31 5.59
N GLU A 92 -5.90 -18.80 6.83
CA GLU A 92 -6.07 -20.21 7.17
C GLU A 92 -4.97 -21.13 6.62
N ILE A 93 -3.79 -20.56 6.34
CA ILE A 93 -2.58 -21.28 5.89
C ILE A 93 -1.65 -21.50 7.08
N GLU A 94 -1.20 -22.75 7.27
CA GLU A 94 -0.22 -23.05 8.31
C GLU A 94 1.16 -22.47 7.93
N PRO A 95 1.71 -21.51 8.71
CA PRO A 95 2.92 -20.83 8.30
C PRO A 95 4.15 -21.71 8.42
N ALA A 96 4.94 -21.76 7.36
CA ALA A 96 6.21 -22.48 7.38
C ALA A 96 7.23 -21.88 8.37
N SER A 97 8.13 -22.74 8.85
CA SER A 97 9.20 -22.31 9.76
C SER A 97 10.27 -21.46 9.05
N LYS A 98 10.49 -21.69 7.76
CA LYS A 98 11.47 -20.96 6.93
C LYS A 98 10.82 -19.75 6.26
N ALA A 99 11.61 -18.70 6.04
CA ALA A 99 11.12 -17.48 5.40
C ALA A 99 10.78 -17.67 3.91
N GLU A 100 11.61 -18.45 3.20
CA GLU A 100 11.41 -18.77 1.79
C GLU A 100 10.10 -19.57 1.60
N ASP A 101 9.88 -20.62 2.38
CA ASP A 101 8.63 -21.39 2.34
C ASP A 101 7.39 -20.54 2.69
N ARG A 102 7.48 -19.59 3.63
CA ARG A 102 6.35 -18.69 3.95
C ARG A 102 5.99 -17.78 2.78
N LEU A 103 7.00 -17.31 2.06
CA LEU A 103 6.81 -16.52 0.84
C LEU A 103 6.11 -17.36 -0.22
N GLU A 104 6.59 -18.57 -0.47
CA GLU A 104 6.02 -19.48 -1.46
C GLU A 104 4.57 -19.87 -1.14
N GLN A 105 4.25 -20.10 0.14
CA GLN A 105 2.88 -20.33 0.61
C GLN A 105 1.97 -19.12 0.30
N TYR A 106 2.48 -17.91 0.55
CA TYR A 106 1.74 -16.68 0.29
C TYR A 106 1.58 -16.42 -1.22
N GLU A 107 2.64 -16.63 -2.00
CA GLU A 107 2.63 -16.52 -3.47
C GLU A 107 1.62 -17.46 -4.09
N THR A 108 1.60 -18.72 -3.67
CA THR A 108 0.64 -19.72 -4.17
C THR A 108 -0.79 -19.25 -3.95
N TRP A 109 -1.11 -18.86 -2.72
CA TRP A 109 -2.43 -18.32 -2.39
C TRP A 109 -2.73 -17.03 -3.17
N TYR A 110 -1.76 -16.12 -3.30
CA TYR A 110 -1.91 -14.87 -4.05
C TYR A 110 -2.27 -15.14 -5.51
N PHE A 111 -1.53 -16.04 -6.17
CA PHE A 111 -1.82 -16.46 -7.54
C PHE A 111 -3.18 -17.14 -7.65
N GLU A 112 -3.59 -17.96 -6.68
CA GLU A 112 -4.93 -18.54 -6.68
C GLU A 112 -6.02 -17.46 -6.54
N GLN A 113 -5.83 -16.45 -5.69
CA GLN A 113 -6.80 -15.36 -5.56
C GLN A 113 -6.86 -14.49 -6.82
N VAL A 114 -5.71 -14.16 -7.42
CA VAL A 114 -5.64 -13.36 -8.66
C VAL A 114 -6.15 -14.15 -9.86
N ALA A 115 -5.81 -15.43 -9.98
CA ALA A 115 -6.31 -16.29 -11.07
C ALA A 115 -7.81 -16.56 -10.96
N ASN A 116 -8.37 -16.62 -9.74
CA ASN A 116 -9.82 -16.67 -9.54
C ASN A 116 -10.50 -15.30 -9.66
N ALA A 117 -9.75 -14.20 -9.79
CA ALA A 117 -10.29 -12.85 -9.99
C ALA A 117 -10.59 -12.51 -11.46
N ASP A 118 -10.41 -13.46 -12.39
CA ASP A 118 -10.90 -13.41 -13.77
C ASP A 118 -12.23 -14.18 -13.91
N PRO A 119 -13.40 -13.54 -13.72
CA PRO A 119 -14.69 -14.13 -14.10
C PRO A 119 -15.04 -13.93 -15.58
N ASP A 120 -14.09 -13.65 -16.48
CA ASP A 120 -14.35 -13.48 -17.92
C ASP A 120 -13.89 -14.69 -18.76
N THR A 121 -14.30 -15.88 -18.32
CA THR A 121 -14.52 -16.99 -19.26
C THR A 121 -15.93 -17.50 -19.06
N GLN A 122 -16.90 -16.85 -19.72
CA GLN A 122 -18.07 -17.46 -20.39
C GLN A 122 -18.92 -16.42 -21.11
#